data_AF-A0A7S4QM65-F1
#
_entry.id   AF-A0A7S4QM65-F1
#
_cell.length_a   1.000
_cell.length_b   1.000
_cell.length_c   1.000
_cell.angle_alpha   90.00
_cell.angle_beta   90.00
_cell.angle_gamma   90.00
#
_symmetry.space_group_name_H-M   'P 1'
#
loop_
_entity.id
_entity.type
_entity.pdbx_description
1 polymer ?
#
loop_
_entity_poly.entity_id
_entity_poly.type
_entity_poly.pdbx_seq_one_letter_code
_entity_poly.pdbx_strand_id
1 'polypeptide(L)'
;AATPAHPSSRRRARRHTVFSGECSVEELSQHKLREFFQARSAAFDIGSRGGPGGSAAAAASTFIADAKHRQILDILTRKEAILRHSGRPQAVGLDLAVDEVLGALHRCDYSLLTPGMLEDLRKVVVAQVGEGVVAFVEMRGEEALRQLEYPHLHRLLYGLLRMPAVSSRLECMILEATFSEHLDLCRRNLEVLRAGFLQLLSCQGPLRRLFATALRLGNALNRNSHAQVAGHGFKLCSLPKLLELRLPVRKEVSLLHFVLLWMRPDDVEALCQPELLEALRRARAARSHTVYQDLLQRLEGYRGVQDLARTGQHRGQSLAGGADVGGSPAGSGRGG
;
A
#
# COMPACT_ATOMS: atom_id res chain seq x y z
N ALA A 1 35.71 31.37 47.51
CA ALA A 1 34.37 30.78 47.35
C ALA A 1 34.18 30.45 45.88
N ALA A 2 34.06 29.16 45.56
CA ALA A 2 34.03 28.64 44.19
C ALA A 2 32.58 28.49 43.69
N THR A 3 32.34 28.87 42.45
CA THR A 3 31.09 28.68 41.68
C THR A 3 31.24 27.45 40.75
N PRO A 4 30.15 26.72 40.43
CA PRO A 4 30.20 25.33 40.00
C PRO A 4 30.37 25.13 38.49
N ALA A 5 30.93 23.97 38.13
CA ALA A 5 31.26 23.52 36.78
C ALA A 5 30.04 23.05 35.96
N HIS A 6 30.05 23.36 34.67
CA HIS A 6 29.16 22.81 33.64
C HIS A 6 29.44 21.32 33.36
N PRO A 7 28.43 20.52 32.96
CA PRO A 7 28.59 19.08 32.75
C PRO A 7 29.33 18.76 31.44
N SER A 8 30.29 17.85 31.56
CA SER A 8 31.14 17.30 30.51
C SER A 8 30.34 16.60 29.39
N SER A 9 30.60 16.97 28.14
CA SER A 9 30.15 16.24 26.96
C SER A 9 30.77 14.84 26.93
N ARG A 10 29.97 13.78 27.13
CA ARG A 10 30.40 12.40 26.88
C ARG A 10 30.73 12.24 25.39
N ARG A 11 32.02 12.13 25.05
CA ARG A 11 32.49 11.74 23.72
C ARG A 11 31.87 10.39 23.35
N ARG A 12 31.05 10.36 22.28
CA ARG A 12 30.59 9.11 21.65
C ARG A 12 31.83 8.31 21.24
N ALA A 13 32.00 7.12 21.82
CA ALA A 13 33.02 6.18 21.40
C ALA A 13 32.85 5.90 19.89
N ARG A 14 33.91 6.12 19.11
CA ARG A 14 33.96 5.79 17.67
C ARG A 14 33.68 4.30 17.53
N ARG A 15 32.60 3.94 16.85
CA ARG A 15 32.23 2.55 16.58
C ARG A 15 33.26 1.95 15.62
N HIS A 16 33.96 0.90 16.04
CA HIS A 16 34.85 0.10 15.18
C HIS A 16 34.03 -0.65 14.13
N THR A 17 33.76 0.03 13.02
CA THR A 17 33.16 -0.51 11.81
C THR A 17 34.19 -0.53 10.68
N VAL A 18 33.91 -1.23 9.59
CA VAL A 18 34.76 -1.24 8.38
C VAL A 18 34.99 0.18 7.83
N PHE A 19 34.13 1.14 8.17
CA PHE A 19 34.23 2.56 7.80
C PHE A 19 35.00 3.44 8.80
N SER A 20 35.61 2.86 9.83
CA SER A 20 36.25 3.61 10.92
C SER A 20 37.78 3.53 10.96
N GLY A 21 38.39 3.12 9.84
CA GLY A 21 39.83 3.27 9.56
C GLY A 21 40.06 4.27 8.43
N GLU A 22 41.25 4.87 8.37
CA GLU A 22 41.68 5.71 7.25
C GLU A 22 41.94 4.81 6.04
N CYS A 23 41.01 4.79 5.08
CA CYS A 23 41.19 4.15 3.79
C CYS A 23 41.37 5.26 2.75
N SER A 24 42.59 5.43 2.23
CA SER A 24 42.87 6.41 1.18
C SER A 24 42.33 5.89 -0.14
N VAL A 25 41.25 6.50 -0.63
CA VAL A 25 40.72 6.28 -1.97
C VAL A 25 41.13 7.48 -2.81
N GLU A 26 41.65 7.25 -4.02
CA GLU A 26 41.92 8.34 -4.96
C GLU A 26 40.60 9.05 -5.32
N GLU A 27 40.49 10.32 -4.96
CA GLU A 27 39.33 11.13 -5.32
C GLU A 27 39.36 11.43 -6.83
N LEU A 28 38.30 11.04 -7.54
CA LEU A 28 38.12 11.47 -8.92
C LEU A 28 38.02 13.00 -8.98
N SER A 29 38.72 13.62 -9.94
CA SER A 29 38.61 15.06 -10.15
C SER A 29 37.17 15.46 -10.50
N GLN A 30 36.74 16.62 -10.01
CA GLN A 30 35.39 17.14 -10.29
C GLN A 30 35.09 17.24 -11.79
N HIS A 31 36.12 17.49 -12.62
CA HIS A 31 35.98 17.52 -14.07
C HIS A 31 35.54 16.15 -14.62
N LYS A 32 36.24 15.07 -14.23
CA LYS A 32 35.92 13.71 -14.67
C LYS A 32 34.55 13.26 -14.15
N LEU A 33 34.19 13.63 -12.92
CA LEU A 33 32.85 13.35 -12.38
C LEU A 33 31.74 14.02 -13.21
N ARG A 34 31.92 15.28 -13.62
CA ARG A 34 30.94 16.01 -14.45
C ARG A 34 30.86 15.47 -15.87
N GLU A 35 31.97 15.00 -16.42
CA GLU A 35 32.04 14.44 -17.77
C GLU A 35 31.39 13.04 -17.85
N PHE A 36 31.73 12.14 -16.92
CA PHE A 36 31.20 10.77 -16.89
C PHE A 36 29.81 10.65 -16.27
N PHE A 37 29.52 11.47 -15.25
CA PHE A 37 28.25 11.49 -14.54
C PHE A 37 27.59 12.84 -14.73
N GLN A 38 27.24 13.17 -15.98
CA GLN A 38 26.32 14.27 -16.26
C GLN A 38 24.99 14.01 -15.56
N ALA A 39 24.89 14.41 -14.29
CA ALA A 39 23.61 14.69 -13.68
C ALA A 39 22.99 15.77 -14.55
N ARG A 40 21.93 15.41 -15.27
CA ARG A 40 20.99 16.41 -15.78
C ARG A 40 20.51 17.17 -14.56
N SER A 41 21.16 18.29 -14.28
CA SER A 41 20.59 19.32 -13.44
C SER A 41 19.28 19.67 -14.12
N ALA A 42 18.16 19.33 -13.50
CA ALA A 42 16.86 19.88 -13.82
C ALA A 42 16.81 21.36 -13.40
N ALA A 43 17.87 22.13 -13.70
CA ALA A 43 17.80 23.57 -13.76
C ALA A 43 17.12 23.88 -15.09
N PHE A 44 15.90 24.37 -14.92
CA PHE A 44 15.01 24.85 -15.95
C PHE A 44 15.65 26.11 -16.58
N ASP A 45 16.36 25.97 -17.70
CA ASP A 45 16.88 27.11 -18.46
C ASP A 45 15.73 27.79 -19.21
N ILE A 46 15.08 28.75 -18.55
CA ILE A 46 14.26 29.77 -19.22
C ILE A 46 15.22 30.81 -19.78
N GLY A 47 15.42 30.75 -21.09
CA GLY A 47 16.04 31.82 -21.86
C GLY A 47 17.50 31.54 -22.19
N SER A 48 17.74 31.01 -23.39
CA SER A 48 18.51 31.70 -24.44
C SER A 48 18.90 30.69 -25.52
N ARG A 49 18.09 30.59 -26.57
CA ARG A 49 18.56 30.18 -27.91
C ARG A 49 17.92 31.10 -28.95
N GLY A 50 18.37 32.36 -28.93
CA GLY A 50 18.24 33.24 -30.08
C GLY A 50 19.29 32.86 -31.12
N GLY A 51 18.91 32.03 -32.09
CA GLY A 51 19.57 31.96 -33.39
C GLY A 51 18.74 32.75 -34.40
N PRO A 52 19.34 33.62 -35.23
CA PRO A 52 18.57 34.43 -36.18
C PRO A 52 18.18 33.57 -37.38
N GLY A 53 16.89 33.23 -37.49
CA GLY A 53 16.33 32.58 -38.68
C GLY A 53 15.49 31.35 -38.36
N GLY A 54 14.32 31.57 -37.76
CA GLY A 54 13.31 30.52 -37.57
C GLY A 54 12.01 31.12 -37.08
N SER A 55 10.96 31.00 -37.89
CA SER A 55 9.60 31.47 -37.61
C SER A 55 9.13 31.05 -36.21
N ALA A 56 8.68 32.02 -35.43
CA ALA A 56 8.26 31.85 -34.05
C ALA A 56 6.94 31.08 -33.94
N ALA A 57 7.03 29.78 -33.67
CA ALA A 57 6.07 29.09 -32.83
C ALA A 57 6.81 28.75 -31.53
N ALA A 58 6.62 29.56 -30.49
CA ALA A 58 7.15 29.28 -29.17
C ALA A 58 6.66 27.88 -28.75
N ALA A 59 7.57 26.91 -28.65
CA ALA A 59 7.24 25.57 -28.20
C ALA A 59 6.65 25.69 -26.77
N ALA A 60 5.34 25.50 -26.66
CA ALA A 60 4.63 25.63 -25.40
C ALA A 60 5.21 24.61 -24.40
N SER A 61 5.68 25.09 -23.25
CA SER A 61 6.21 24.21 -22.22
C SER A 61 5.09 23.46 -21.50
N THR A 62 5.37 22.26 -21.00
CA THR A 62 4.44 21.45 -20.18
C THR A 62 5.05 21.20 -18.81
N PHE A 63 4.23 21.30 -17.75
CA PHE A 63 4.61 20.94 -16.38
C PHE A 63 4.36 19.45 -16.09
N ILE A 64 3.52 18.79 -16.89
CA ILE A 64 3.19 17.37 -16.70
C ILE A 64 4.19 16.56 -17.52
N ALA A 65 5.39 16.33 -17.00
CA ALA A 65 6.47 15.68 -17.76
C ALA A 65 6.24 14.18 -18.01
N ASP A 66 5.59 13.47 -17.09
CA ASP A 66 5.29 12.04 -17.23
C ASP A 66 4.14 11.79 -18.23
N ALA A 67 4.42 11.02 -19.28
CA ALA A 67 3.44 10.64 -20.28
C ALA A 67 2.26 9.85 -19.70
N LYS A 68 2.48 9.02 -18.66
CA LYS A 68 1.42 8.28 -17.98
C LYS A 68 0.52 9.21 -17.19
N HIS A 69 1.06 10.22 -16.50
CA HIS A 69 0.25 11.21 -15.80
C HIS A 69 -0.59 12.03 -16.79
N ARG A 70 0.00 12.44 -17.92
CA ARG A 70 -0.77 13.06 -19.01
C ARG A 70 -1.90 12.17 -19.47
N GLN A 71 -1.60 10.89 -19.74
CA GLN A 71 -2.59 9.92 -20.20
C GLN A 71 -3.73 9.69 -19.18
N ILE A 72 -3.43 9.62 -17.88
CA ILE A 72 -4.44 9.50 -16.82
C ILE A 72 -5.42 10.67 -16.87
N LEU A 73 -4.90 11.90 -16.85
CA LEU A 73 -5.72 13.11 -16.86
C LEU A 73 -6.50 13.27 -18.17
N ASP A 74 -5.88 12.91 -19.29
CA ASP A 74 -6.46 12.98 -20.62
C ASP A 74 -7.59 11.96 -20.82
N ILE A 75 -7.42 10.71 -20.38
CA ILE A 75 -8.49 9.70 -20.40
C ILE A 75 -9.68 10.17 -19.56
N LEU A 76 -9.40 10.68 -18.35
CA LEU A 76 -10.44 11.16 -17.44
C LEU A 76 -11.26 12.29 -18.06
N THR A 77 -10.58 13.32 -18.58
CA THR A 77 -11.24 14.49 -19.18
C THR A 77 -11.94 14.18 -20.49
N ARG A 78 -11.33 13.39 -21.39
CA ARG A 78 -11.96 12.99 -22.65
C ARG A 78 -13.18 12.11 -22.42
N LYS A 79 -13.13 11.16 -21.49
CA LYS A 79 -14.27 10.30 -21.16
C LYS A 79 -15.47 11.16 -20.78
N GLU A 80 -15.28 12.11 -19.86
CA GLU A 80 -16.36 13.00 -19.42
C GLU A 80 -16.82 13.96 -20.54
N ALA A 81 -15.91 14.51 -21.34
CA ALA A 81 -16.25 15.36 -22.47
C ALA A 81 -17.07 14.62 -23.53
N ILE A 82 -16.72 13.36 -23.86
CA ILE A 82 -17.46 12.53 -24.81
C ILE A 82 -18.84 12.18 -24.27
N LEU A 83 -18.94 11.82 -22.99
CA LEU A 83 -20.21 11.39 -22.40
C LEU A 83 -21.20 12.54 -22.22
N ARG A 84 -20.75 13.73 -21.82
CA ARG A 84 -21.64 14.85 -21.45
C ARG A 84 -21.61 16.06 -22.39
N HIS A 85 -20.59 16.17 -23.25
CA HIS A 85 -20.35 17.35 -24.08
C HIS A 85 -20.01 17.03 -25.55
N SER A 86 -20.45 15.88 -26.07
CA SER A 86 -20.17 15.44 -27.44
C SER A 86 -20.62 16.41 -28.55
N GLY A 87 -21.65 17.22 -28.30
CA GLY A 87 -22.16 18.22 -29.24
C GLY A 87 -21.44 19.57 -29.21
N ARG A 88 -20.42 19.76 -28.36
CA ARG A 88 -19.69 21.03 -28.23
C ARG A 88 -18.34 20.99 -28.96
N PRO A 89 -17.76 22.15 -29.32
CA PRO A 89 -16.39 22.20 -29.82
C PRO A 89 -15.44 21.51 -28.83
N GLN A 90 -14.50 20.71 -29.33
CA GLN A 90 -13.67 19.82 -28.50
C GLN A 90 -12.98 20.55 -27.33
N ALA A 91 -12.40 21.73 -27.58
CA ALA A 91 -11.75 22.52 -26.52
C ALA A 91 -12.72 22.93 -25.41
N VAL A 92 -13.92 23.39 -25.78
CA VAL A 92 -14.97 23.79 -24.83
C VAL A 92 -15.50 22.58 -24.07
N GLY A 93 -15.68 21.44 -24.74
CA GLY A 93 -16.10 20.19 -24.10
C GLY A 93 -15.10 19.68 -23.07
N LEU A 94 -13.79 19.80 -23.35
CA LEU A 94 -12.74 19.42 -22.41
C LEU A 94 -12.69 20.36 -21.20
N ASP A 95 -12.81 21.67 -21.38
CA ASP A 95 -12.82 22.62 -20.26
C ASP A 95 -14.00 22.38 -19.32
N LEU A 96 -15.21 22.13 -19.87
CA LEU A 96 -16.38 21.79 -19.06
C LEU A 96 -16.21 20.45 -18.35
N ALA A 97 -15.59 19.47 -19.00
CA ALA A 97 -15.29 18.19 -18.38
C ALA A 97 -14.31 18.32 -17.20
N VAL A 98 -13.34 19.24 -17.28
CA VAL A 98 -12.45 19.57 -16.16
C VAL A 98 -13.26 20.13 -14.98
N ASP A 99 -14.17 21.05 -15.24
CA ASP A 99 -15.03 21.62 -14.20
C ASP A 99 -15.95 20.57 -13.55
N GLU A 100 -16.49 19.63 -14.34
CA GLU A 100 -17.28 18.50 -13.83
C GLU A 100 -16.45 17.56 -12.96
N VAL A 101 -15.23 17.20 -13.38
CA VAL A 101 -14.31 16.35 -12.62
C VAL A 101 -13.93 17.01 -11.29
N LEU A 102 -13.55 18.29 -11.32
CA LEU A 102 -13.24 19.05 -10.12
C LEU A 102 -14.46 19.19 -9.22
N GLY A 103 -15.64 19.46 -9.79
CA GLY A 103 -16.91 19.53 -9.06
C GLY A 103 -17.28 18.20 -8.39
N ALA A 104 -17.08 17.09 -9.09
CA ALA A 104 -17.28 15.74 -8.54
C ALA A 104 -16.33 15.44 -7.37
N LEU A 105 -15.06 15.84 -7.46
CA LEU A 105 -14.13 15.70 -6.33
C LEU A 105 -14.55 16.55 -5.12
N HIS A 106 -15.08 17.76 -5.35
CA HIS A 106 -15.57 18.60 -4.28
C HIS A 106 -16.80 18.00 -3.57
N ARG A 107 -17.71 17.41 -4.34
CA ARG A 107 -18.96 16.78 -3.86
C ARG A 107 -18.81 15.31 -3.43
N CYS A 108 -17.61 14.74 -3.55
CA CYS A 108 -17.36 13.30 -3.36
C CYS A 108 -18.28 12.41 -4.23
N ASP A 109 -18.45 12.76 -5.51
CA ASP A 109 -19.35 12.06 -6.43
C ASP A 109 -18.70 10.80 -7.02
N TYR A 110 -19.01 9.66 -6.39
CA TYR A 110 -18.53 8.33 -6.79
C TYR A 110 -19.19 7.80 -8.07
N SER A 111 -20.25 8.42 -8.58
CA SER A 111 -20.88 8.02 -9.85
C SER A 111 -20.03 8.41 -11.05
N LEU A 112 -19.34 9.56 -10.95
CA LEU A 112 -18.36 10.03 -11.92
C LEU A 112 -16.98 9.42 -11.63
N LEU A 113 -16.54 9.49 -10.37
CA LEU A 113 -15.18 9.15 -9.96
C LEU A 113 -15.12 7.78 -9.31
N THR A 114 -14.86 6.76 -10.14
CA THR A 114 -14.67 5.38 -9.66
C THR A 114 -13.42 5.27 -8.76
N PRO A 115 -13.33 4.25 -7.87
CA PRO A 115 -12.15 4.02 -7.04
C PRO A 115 -10.83 3.95 -7.82
N GLY A 116 -10.84 3.34 -9.00
CA GLY A 116 -9.66 3.27 -9.88
C GLY A 116 -9.23 4.64 -10.40
N MET A 117 -10.20 5.47 -10.80
CA MET A 117 -9.93 6.85 -11.24
C MET A 117 -9.38 7.71 -10.10
N LEU A 118 -9.88 7.53 -8.88
CA LEU A 118 -9.37 8.21 -7.69
C LEU A 118 -7.94 7.79 -7.34
N GLU A 119 -7.62 6.49 -7.44
CA GLU A 119 -6.25 5.98 -7.27
C GLU A 119 -5.29 6.56 -8.32
N ASP A 120 -5.72 6.64 -9.57
CA ASP A 120 -4.91 7.23 -10.65
C ASP A 120 -4.70 8.75 -10.44
N LEU A 121 -5.74 9.48 -10.03
CA LEU A 121 -5.61 10.88 -9.61
C LEU A 121 -4.65 11.04 -8.43
N ARG A 122 -4.70 10.13 -7.43
CA ARG A 122 -3.79 10.17 -6.29
C ARG A 122 -2.33 10.00 -6.73
N LYS A 123 -2.04 9.10 -7.67
CA LYS A 123 -0.69 8.92 -8.23
C LYS A 123 -0.18 10.21 -8.87
N VAL A 124 -1.01 10.84 -9.70
CA VAL A 124 -0.67 12.12 -10.36
C VAL A 124 -0.42 13.20 -9.32
N VAL A 125 -1.32 13.38 -8.36
CA VAL A 125 -1.19 14.41 -7.31
C VAL A 125 0.11 14.21 -6.54
N VAL A 126 0.38 13.00 -6.03
CA VAL A 126 1.60 12.71 -5.24
C VAL A 126 2.88 12.99 -6.03
N ALA A 127 2.90 12.70 -7.33
CA ALA A 127 4.05 12.97 -8.19
C ALA A 127 4.22 14.45 -8.55
N GLN A 128 3.19 15.28 -8.37
CA GLN A 128 3.18 16.70 -8.76
C GLN A 128 3.18 17.64 -7.54
N VAL A 129 3.07 17.12 -6.31
CA VAL A 129 3.22 17.92 -5.08
C VAL A 129 4.65 18.46 -5.02
N GLY A 130 4.81 19.76 -5.28
CA GLY A 130 6.10 20.45 -5.34
C GLY A 130 6.54 20.84 -6.76
N GLU A 131 5.78 20.50 -7.80
CA GLU A 131 6.07 20.89 -9.18
C GLU A 131 5.36 22.21 -9.58
N GLY A 132 6.06 23.03 -10.35
CA GLY A 132 5.86 24.47 -10.50
C GLY A 132 4.57 24.97 -11.17
N VAL A 133 3.54 24.14 -11.41
CA VAL A 133 2.29 24.63 -12.02
C VAL A 133 1.54 25.60 -11.12
N VAL A 134 1.54 25.37 -9.80
CA VAL A 134 0.91 26.29 -8.83
C VAL A 134 1.67 27.61 -8.81
N ALA A 135 3.00 27.56 -8.69
CA ALA A 135 3.86 28.75 -8.72
C ALA A 135 3.76 29.51 -10.05
N PHE A 136 3.64 28.80 -11.17
CA PHE A 136 3.45 29.42 -12.50
C PHE A 136 2.16 30.24 -12.56
N VAL A 137 1.06 29.69 -12.04
CA VAL A 137 -0.23 30.39 -12.00
C VAL A 137 -0.19 31.56 -11.03
N GLU A 138 0.46 31.42 -9.87
CA GLU A 138 0.64 32.52 -8.92
C GLU A 138 1.44 33.68 -9.53
N MET A 139 2.42 33.40 -10.38
CA MET A 139 3.27 34.41 -11.02
C MET A 139 2.67 35.03 -12.28
N ARG A 140 1.92 34.27 -13.08
CA ARG A 140 1.45 34.70 -14.42
C ARG A 140 -0.07 34.79 -14.56
N GLY A 141 -0.82 34.37 -13.55
CA GLY A 141 -2.28 34.24 -13.59
C GLY A 141 -2.74 32.95 -14.24
N GLU A 142 -3.98 32.56 -13.95
CA GLU A 142 -4.58 31.31 -14.45
C GLU A 142 -4.75 31.31 -15.97
N GLU A 143 -4.94 32.49 -16.55
CA GLU A 143 -5.04 32.70 -18.00
C GLU A 143 -3.78 32.26 -18.75
N ALA A 144 -2.61 32.28 -18.10
CA ALA A 144 -1.37 31.81 -18.69
C ALA A 144 -1.37 30.30 -18.96
N LEU A 145 -2.24 29.51 -18.30
CA LEU A 145 -2.39 28.07 -18.57
C LEU A 145 -2.85 27.79 -20.01
N ARG A 146 -3.58 28.73 -20.65
CA ARG A 146 -4.02 28.61 -22.05
C ARG A 146 -2.87 28.58 -23.05
N GLN A 147 -1.70 29.06 -22.64
CA GLN A 147 -0.50 29.16 -23.47
C GLN A 147 0.40 27.91 -23.37
N LEU A 148 0.08 26.98 -22.46
CA LEU A 148 0.83 25.74 -22.25
C LEU A 148 0.40 24.64 -23.23
N GLU A 149 1.24 23.62 -23.37
CA GLU A 149 0.86 22.41 -24.08
C GLU A 149 -0.25 21.69 -23.27
N TYR A 150 -1.33 21.25 -23.92
CA TYR A 150 -2.50 20.67 -23.26
C TYR A 150 -3.10 21.55 -22.12
N PRO A 151 -3.70 22.71 -22.44
CA PRO A 151 -4.22 23.64 -21.43
C PRO A 151 -5.20 23.03 -20.42
N HIS A 152 -6.13 22.21 -20.89
CA HIS A 152 -7.15 21.55 -20.06
C HIS A 152 -6.54 20.61 -19.00
N LEU A 153 -5.44 19.91 -19.32
CA LEU A 153 -4.75 19.04 -18.36
C LEU A 153 -4.06 19.85 -17.27
N HIS A 154 -3.45 20.98 -17.63
CA HIS A 154 -2.84 21.88 -16.67
C HIS A 154 -3.89 22.56 -15.78
N ARG A 155 -5.05 22.94 -16.33
CA ARG A 155 -6.18 23.45 -15.56
C ARG A 155 -6.68 22.41 -14.56
N LEU A 156 -6.84 21.15 -14.99
CA LEU A 156 -7.22 20.06 -14.09
C LEU A 156 -6.18 19.86 -13.00
N LEU A 157 -4.89 19.76 -13.35
CA LEU A 157 -3.81 19.59 -12.38
C LEU A 157 -3.76 20.75 -11.37
N TYR A 158 -3.84 21.99 -11.86
CA TYR A 158 -3.90 23.17 -11.00
C TYR A 158 -5.10 23.10 -10.05
N GLY A 159 -6.29 22.80 -10.57
CA GLY A 159 -7.50 22.64 -9.75
C GLY A 159 -7.39 21.54 -8.69
N LEU A 160 -6.74 20.41 -9.02
CA LEU A 160 -6.44 19.34 -8.06
C LEU A 160 -5.51 19.83 -6.96
N LEU A 161 -4.40 20.46 -7.31
CA LEU A 161 -3.39 20.92 -6.34
C LEU A 161 -3.86 22.09 -5.47
N ARG A 162 -4.82 22.89 -5.98
CA ARG A 162 -5.47 23.99 -5.25
C ARG A 162 -6.46 23.51 -4.21
N MET A 163 -6.91 22.27 -4.31
CA MET A 163 -7.88 21.69 -3.39
C MET A 163 -7.22 21.44 -2.02
N PRO A 164 -7.80 21.94 -0.93
CA PRO A 164 -7.24 21.75 0.41
C PRO A 164 -7.05 20.27 0.73
N ALA A 165 -5.81 19.92 1.06
CA ALA A 165 -5.41 18.56 1.41
C ALA A 165 -5.93 17.48 0.44
N VAL A 166 -5.80 17.75 -0.87
CA VAL A 166 -6.24 16.85 -1.93
C VAL A 166 -5.77 15.41 -1.74
N SER A 167 -4.54 15.18 -1.27
CA SER A 167 -4.03 13.84 -0.99
C SER A 167 -4.88 13.11 0.05
N SER A 168 -5.18 13.77 1.18
CA SER A 168 -6.03 13.22 2.24
C SER A 168 -7.45 13.00 1.76
N ARG A 169 -8.01 13.94 0.98
CA ARG A 169 -9.35 13.81 0.41
C ARG A 169 -9.44 12.60 -0.52
N LEU A 170 -8.50 12.44 -1.45
CA LEU A 170 -8.46 11.29 -2.35
C LEU A 170 -8.34 9.98 -1.57
N GLU A 171 -7.47 9.91 -0.55
CA GLU A 171 -7.39 8.74 0.32
C GLU A 171 -8.72 8.41 1.01
N CYS A 172 -9.42 9.41 1.54
CA CYS A 172 -10.73 9.22 2.18
C CYS A 172 -11.79 8.75 1.18
N MET A 173 -11.84 9.37 0.00
CA MET A 173 -12.79 9.01 -1.06
C MET A 173 -12.57 7.57 -1.54
N ILE A 174 -11.32 7.15 -1.75
CA ILE A 174 -10.99 5.77 -2.13
C ILE A 174 -11.44 4.81 -1.03
N LEU A 175 -11.17 5.14 0.23
CA LEU A 175 -11.51 4.31 1.37
C LEU A 175 -13.02 4.15 1.51
N GLU A 176 -13.78 5.24 1.40
CA GLU A 176 -15.24 5.21 1.46
C GLU A 176 -15.82 4.36 0.31
N ALA A 177 -15.36 4.59 -0.91
CA ALA A 177 -15.87 3.90 -2.10
C ALA A 177 -15.55 2.40 -2.12
N THR A 178 -14.49 1.96 -1.43
CA THR A 178 -14.07 0.55 -1.36
C THR A 178 -14.36 -0.12 -0.02
N PHE A 179 -15.03 0.58 0.90
CA PHE A 179 -15.20 0.12 2.29
C PHE A 179 -15.93 -1.22 2.38
N SER A 180 -17.09 -1.32 1.73
CA SER A 180 -17.94 -2.51 1.76
C SER A 180 -17.24 -3.72 1.15
N GLU A 181 -16.63 -3.55 -0.03
CA GLU A 181 -15.89 -4.61 -0.72
C GLU A 181 -14.74 -5.14 0.14
N HIS A 182 -13.96 -4.24 0.74
CA HIS A 182 -12.87 -4.62 1.64
C HIS A 182 -13.38 -5.35 2.89
N LEU A 183 -14.43 -4.85 3.53
CA LEU A 183 -15.01 -5.47 4.72
C LEU A 183 -15.51 -6.89 4.41
N ASP A 184 -16.17 -7.08 3.28
CA ASP A 184 -16.69 -8.38 2.86
C ASP A 184 -15.56 -9.34 2.48
N LEU A 185 -14.50 -8.85 1.84
CA LEU A 185 -13.29 -9.65 1.59
C LEU A 185 -12.64 -10.11 2.91
N CYS A 186 -12.49 -9.20 3.87
CA CYS A 186 -11.97 -9.50 5.20
C CYS A 186 -12.82 -10.57 5.91
N ARG A 187 -14.14 -10.44 5.89
CA ARG A 187 -15.08 -11.43 6.45
C ARG A 187 -14.93 -12.79 5.78
N ARG A 188 -14.90 -12.84 4.44
CA ARG A 188 -14.73 -14.10 3.69
C ARG A 188 -13.41 -14.79 4.04
N ASN A 189 -12.31 -14.03 4.11
CA ASN A 189 -11.00 -14.58 4.46
C ASN A 189 -10.96 -15.14 5.88
N LEU A 190 -11.54 -14.43 6.84
CA LEU A 190 -11.69 -14.91 8.22
C LEU A 190 -12.56 -16.16 8.31
N GLU A 191 -13.67 -16.21 7.57
CA GLU A 191 -14.57 -17.35 7.57
C GLU A 191 -13.91 -18.60 6.98
N VAL A 192 -13.08 -18.46 5.94
CA VAL A 192 -12.28 -19.57 5.40
C VAL A 192 -11.34 -20.16 6.46
N LEU A 193 -10.65 -19.31 7.24
CA LEU A 193 -9.79 -19.77 8.32
C LEU A 193 -10.59 -20.41 9.46
N ARG A 194 -11.69 -19.77 9.86
CA ARG A 194 -12.59 -20.27 10.91
C ARG A 194 -13.14 -21.64 10.55
N ALA A 195 -13.63 -21.82 9.32
CA ALA A 195 -14.13 -23.09 8.83
C ALA A 195 -13.04 -24.18 8.87
N GLY A 196 -11.81 -23.86 8.44
CA GLY A 196 -10.68 -24.79 8.55
C GLY A 196 -10.37 -25.20 9.99
N PHE A 197 -10.36 -24.24 10.93
CA PHE A 197 -10.14 -24.55 12.34
C PHE A 197 -11.28 -25.36 12.96
N LEU A 198 -12.53 -25.04 12.66
CA LEU A 198 -13.69 -25.80 13.13
C LEU A 198 -13.64 -27.26 12.65
N GLN A 199 -13.22 -27.48 11.39
CA GLN A 199 -13.03 -28.81 10.84
C GLN A 199 -11.85 -29.56 11.49
N LEU A 200 -10.74 -28.88 11.84
CA LEU A 200 -9.68 -29.50 12.65
C LEU A 200 -10.17 -29.90 14.04
N LEU A 201 -11.02 -29.06 14.65
CA LEU A 201 -11.57 -29.32 15.98
C LEU A 201 -12.57 -30.48 15.97
N SER A 202 -13.40 -30.59 14.92
CA SER A 202 -14.34 -31.71 14.79
C SER A 202 -13.65 -33.06 14.69
N CYS A 203 -12.47 -33.12 14.04
CA CYS A 203 -11.67 -34.35 13.92
C CYS A 203 -10.59 -34.50 15.00
N GLN A 204 -10.66 -33.77 16.13
CA GLN A 204 -9.61 -33.78 17.15
C GLN A 204 -9.36 -35.18 17.74
N GLY A 205 -10.41 -35.97 17.97
CA GLY A 205 -10.32 -37.34 18.50
C GLY A 205 -9.53 -38.28 17.57
N PRO A 206 -9.98 -38.49 16.32
CA PRO A 206 -9.26 -39.25 15.30
C PRO A 206 -7.81 -38.77 15.10
N LEU A 207 -7.60 -37.45 15.07
CA LEU A 207 -6.26 -36.86 14.88
C LEU A 207 -5.31 -37.19 16.06
N ARG A 208 -5.81 -37.14 17.30
CA ARG A 208 -5.04 -37.57 18.48
C ARG A 208 -4.65 -39.05 18.39
N ARG A 209 -5.56 -39.91 17.92
CA ARG A 209 -5.28 -41.34 17.73
C ARG A 209 -4.24 -41.58 16.63
N LEU A 210 -4.32 -40.86 15.51
CA LEU A 210 -3.29 -40.85 14.47
C LEU A 210 -1.92 -40.53 15.05
N PHE A 211 -1.81 -39.42 15.79
CA PHE A 211 -0.54 -39.00 16.39
C PHE A 211 -0.04 -39.97 17.46
N ALA A 212 -0.92 -40.52 18.30
CA ALA A 212 -0.53 -41.51 19.31
C ALA A 212 -0.04 -42.82 18.68
N THR A 213 -0.68 -43.29 17.61
CA THR A 213 -0.25 -44.48 16.88
C THR A 213 1.07 -44.25 16.15
N ALA A 214 1.23 -43.10 15.47
CA ALA A 214 2.50 -42.71 14.86
C ALA A 214 3.65 -42.61 15.89
N LEU A 215 3.38 -42.03 17.06
CA LEU A 215 4.37 -41.94 18.14
C LEU A 215 4.77 -43.32 18.65
N ARG A 216 3.81 -44.22 18.91
CA ARG A 216 4.08 -45.58 19.38
C ARG A 216 4.90 -46.39 18.37
N LEU A 217 4.53 -46.36 17.10
CA LEU A 217 5.26 -47.07 16.05
C LEU A 217 6.66 -46.47 15.82
N GLY A 218 6.78 -45.14 15.75
CA GLY A 218 8.07 -44.47 15.63
C GLY A 218 9.02 -44.77 16.80
N ASN A 219 8.50 -44.75 18.03
CA ASN A 219 9.28 -45.12 19.22
C ASN A 219 9.72 -46.59 19.18
N ALA A 220 8.85 -47.51 18.74
CA ALA A 220 9.21 -48.92 18.60
C ALA A 220 10.36 -49.15 17.62
N LEU A 221 10.38 -48.40 16.51
CA LEU A 221 11.47 -48.44 15.53
C LEU A 221 12.78 -47.83 16.08
N ASN A 222 12.66 -46.77 16.87
CA ASN A 222 13.82 -46.08 17.47
C ASN A 222 14.43 -46.84 18.65
N ARG A 223 13.73 -47.78 19.29
CA ARG A 223 14.24 -48.54 20.46
C ARG A 223 15.55 -49.29 20.19
N ASN A 224 15.77 -49.72 18.95
CA ASN A 224 16.98 -50.45 18.56
C ASN A 224 17.99 -49.54 17.83
N SER A 225 17.77 -48.22 17.85
CA SER A 225 18.62 -47.21 17.23
C SER A 225 19.19 -46.29 18.31
N HIS A 226 20.27 -45.55 18.03
CA HIS A 226 20.74 -44.45 18.89
C HIS A 226 19.81 -43.22 18.88
N ALA A 227 18.61 -43.34 18.29
CA ALA A 227 17.65 -42.27 18.16
C ALA A 227 16.87 -42.06 19.47
N GLN A 228 16.61 -40.80 19.81
CA GLN A 228 15.88 -40.45 21.03
C GLN A 228 14.42 -40.94 20.96
N VAL A 229 13.99 -41.67 22.00
CA VAL A 229 12.59 -42.07 22.19
C VAL A 229 11.80 -40.87 22.73
N ALA A 230 10.72 -40.49 22.07
CA ALA A 230 9.93 -39.33 22.44
C ALA A 230 8.85 -39.70 23.46
N GLY A 231 8.88 -39.10 24.66
CA GLY A 231 7.95 -39.43 25.76
C GLY A 231 6.57 -38.75 25.67
N HIS A 232 6.48 -37.54 25.10
CA HIS A 232 5.26 -36.72 25.16
C HIS A 232 4.69 -36.30 23.78
N GLY A 233 5.42 -36.52 22.70
CA GLY A 233 4.99 -36.15 21.35
C GLY A 233 6.15 -35.89 20.39
N PHE A 234 5.82 -35.52 19.16
CA PHE A 234 6.80 -35.18 18.12
C PHE A 234 6.40 -33.87 17.42
N LYS A 235 7.37 -33.18 16.81
CA LYS A 235 7.10 -31.95 16.03
C LYS A 235 6.31 -32.30 14.77
N LEU A 236 5.27 -31.52 14.43
CA LEU A 236 4.45 -31.74 13.23
C LEU A 236 5.25 -31.76 11.92
N CYS A 237 6.38 -31.05 11.85
CA CYS A 237 7.30 -31.12 10.72
C CYS A 237 7.91 -32.51 10.49
N SER A 238 7.72 -33.46 11.42
CA SER A 238 8.14 -34.86 11.28
C SER A 238 7.10 -35.72 10.56
N LEU A 239 5.85 -35.25 10.37
CA LEU A 239 4.80 -36.02 9.71
C LEU A 239 5.18 -36.49 8.28
N PRO A 240 5.85 -35.68 7.43
CA PRO A 240 6.29 -36.15 6.11
C PRO A 240 7.22 -37.36 6.17
N LYS A 241 8.00 -37.52 7.25
CA LYS A 241 8.91 -38.67 7.42
C LYS A 241 8.18 -40.01 7.51
N LEU A 242 6.91 -40.01 7.92
CA LEU A 242 6.07 -41.22 7.93
C LEU A 242 5.83 -41.77 6.52
N LEU A 243 5.86 -40.92 5.48
CA LEU A 243 5.77 -41.31 4.08
C LEU A 243 7.13 -41.74 3.49
N GLU A 244 8.22 -41.15 3.99
CA GLU A 244 9.59 -41.44 3.54
C GLU A 244 10.07 -42.82 4.02
N LEU A 245 9.72 -43.19 5.27
CA LEU A 245 10.11 -44.48 5.81
C LEU A 245 9.28 -45.60 5.19
N ARG A 246 9.89 -46.41 4.32
CA ARG A 246 9.26 -47.48 3.56
C ARG A 246 9.77 -48.85 3.96
N LEU A 247 8.92 -49.85 3.76
CA LEU A 247 9.33 -51.25 3.94
C LEU A 247 10.48 -51.60 2.99
N PRO A 248 11.53 -52.29 3.47
CA PRO A 248 12.63 -52.74 2.60
C PRO A 248 12.16 -53.66 1.47
N VAL A 249 11.14 -54.50 1.76
CA VAL A 249 10.63 -55.54 0.85
C VAL A 249 9.54 -55.02 -0.10
N ARG A 250 8.81 -53.95 0.29
CA ARG A 250 7.71 -53.36 -0.50
C ARG A 250 7.77 -51.85 -0.42
N LYS A 251 8.44 -51.23 -1.40
CA LYS A 251 8.75 -49.79 -1.39
C LYS A 251 7.50 -48.90 -1.51
N GLU A 252 6.38 -49.46 -1.94
CA GLU A 252 5.08 -48.79 -2.04
C GLU A 252 4.46 -48.56 -0.66
N VAL A 253 4.84 -49.37 0.33
CA VAL A 253 4.26 -49.35 1.68
C VAL A 253 5.16 -48.57 2.63
N SER A 254 4.67 -47.41 3.05
CA SER A 254 5.31 -46.54 4.06
C SER A 254 4.82 -46.79 5.49
N LEU A 255 5.53 -46.24 6.48
CA LEU A 255 5.12 -46.25 7.89
C LEU A 255 3.72 -45.64 8.08
N LEU A 256 3.34 -44.62 7.31
CA LEU A 256 2.00 -44.05 7.37
C LEU A 256 0.92 -45.11 7.08
N HIS A 257 1.14 -46.03 6.13
CA HIS A 257 0.19 -47.10 5.85
C HIS A 257 -0.01 -48.00 7.08
N PHE A 258 1.07 -48.32 7.80
CA PHE A 258 0.98 -49.08 9.06
C PHE A 258 0.26 -48.29 10.16
N VAL A 259 0.50 -46.98 10.26
CA VAL A 259 -0.22 -46.12 11.20
C VAL A 259 -1.72 -46.20 10.93
N LEU A 260 -2.14 -46.07 9.66
CA LEU A 260 -3.55 -46.14 9.27
C LEU A 260 -4.15 -47.54 9.50
N LEU A 261 -3.41 -48.62 9.22
CA LEU A 261 -3.85 -50.00 9.51
C LEU A 261 -4.08 -50.26 11.00
N TRP A 262 -3.37 -49.55 11.88
CA TRP A 262 -3.50 -49.66 13.34
C TRP A 262 -4.52 -48.69 13.93
N MET A 263 -5.23 -47.93 13.08
CA MET A 263 -6.35 -47.07 13.49
C MET A 263 -7.68 -47.78 13.26
N ARG A 264 -8.74 -47.29 13.91
CA ARG A 264 -10.09 -47.77 13.65
C ARG A 264 -10.55 -47.29 12.27
N PRO A 265 -11.27 -48.10 11.48
CA PRO A 265 -11.78 -47.68 10.17
C PRO A 265 -12.53 -46.34 10.22
N ASP A 266 -13.42 -46.17 11.19
CA ASP A 266 -14.21 -44.94 11.38
C ASP A 266 -13.32 -43.69 11.61
N ASP A 267 -12.17 -43.86 12.28
CA ASP A 267 -11.22 -42.76 12.50
C ASP A 267 -10.52 -42.34 11.21
N VAL A 268 -10.17 -43.33 10.38
CA VAL A 268 -9.54 -43.10 9.09
C VAL A 268 -10.53 -42.43 8.15
N GLU A 269 -11.77 -42.93 8.09
CA GLU A 269 -12.84 -42.35 7.29
C GLU A 269 -13.11 -40.89 7.69
N ALA A 270 -13.24 -40.61 8.99
CA ALA A 270 -13.43 -39.26 9.50
C ALA A 270 -12.29 -38.29 9.10
N LEU A 271 -11.04 -38.76 9.08
CA LEU A 271 -9.88 -37.96 8.65
C LEU A 271 -9.77 -37.79 7.13
N CYS A 272 -10.44 -38.67 6.37
CA CYS A 272 -10.43 -38.68 4.91
C CYS A 272 -11.69 -38.08 4.27
N GLN A 273 -12.59 -37.50 5.06
CA GLN A 273 -13.79 -36.83 4.55
C GLN A 273 -13.41 -35.70 3.57
N PRO A 274 -14.02 -35.66 2.36
CA PRO A 274 -13.66 -34.67 1.35
C PRO A 274 -13.94 -33.24 1.82
N GLU A 275 -14.99 -33.02 2.60
CA GLU A 275 -15.36 -31.71 3.15
C GLU A 275 -14.30 -31.17 4.11
N LEU A 276 -13.80 -32.04 5.01
CA LEU A 276 -12.69 -31.73 5.91
C LEU A 276 -11.46 -31.36 5.11
N LEU A 277 -11.03 -32.22 4.18
CA LEU A 277 -9.82 -31.99 3.39
C LEU A 277 -9.90 -30.70 2.56
N GLU A 278 -11.07 -30.40 1.99
CA GLU A 278 -11.28 -29.19 1.20
C GLU A 278 -11.27 -27.92 2.07
N ALA A 279 -11.89 -27.95 3.26
CA ALA A 279 -11.80 -26.84 4.21
C ALA A 279 -10.36 -26.57 4.65
N LEU A 280 -9.57 -27.63 4.92
CA LEU A 280 -8.16 -27.49 5.28
C LEU A 280 -7.30 -26.95 4.13
N ARG A 281 -7.56 -27.39 2.89
CA ARG A 281 -6.88 -26.87 1.70
C ARG A 281 -7.15 -25.39 1.50
N ARG A 282 -8.41 -24.97 1.60
CA ARG A 282 -8.80 -23.55 1.51
C ARG A 282 -8.16 -22.70 2.62
N ALA A 283 -8.21 -23.17 3.87
CA ALA A 283 -7.56 -22.47 4.98
C ALA A 283 -6.04 -22.38 4.83
N ARG A 284 -5.39 -23.45 4.35
CA ARG A 284 -3.95 -23.44 4.03
C ARG A 284 -3.62 -22.45 2.91
N ALA A 285 -4.43 -22.41 1.86
CA ALA A 285 -4.24 -21.50 0.73
C ALA A 285 -4.40 -20.04 1.16
N ALA A 286 -5.36 -19.74 2.05
CA ALA A 286 -5.59 -18.40 2.59
C ALA A 286 -4.41 -17.87 3.42
N ARG A 287 -3.67 -18.75 4.11
CA ARG A 287 -2.54 -18.44 5.01
C ARG A 287 -2.91 -17.46 6.13
N SER A 288 -2.95 -17.93 7.37
CA SER A 288 -3.34 -17.11 8.53
C SER A 288 -2.57 -15.79 8.65
N HIS A 289 -1.26 -15.79 8.38
CA HIS A 289 -0.44 -14.58 8.41
C HIS A 289 -0.88 -13.56 7.35
N THR A 290 -1.19 -14.00 6.13
CA THR A 290 -1.64 -13.10 5.05
C THR A 290 -2.96 -12.44 5.42
N VAL A 291 -3.95 -13.24 5.85
CA VAL A 291 -5.24 -12.71 6.30
C VAL A 291 -5.06 -11.71 7.46
N TYR A 292 -4.17 -12.01 8.40
CA TYR A 292 -3.89 -11.10 9.52
C TYR A 292 -3.24 -9.78 9.08
N GLN A 293 -2.23 -9.82 8.20
CA GLN A 293 -1.60 -8.62 7.67
C GLN A 293 -2.57 -7.75 6.88
N ASP A 294 -3.40 -8.38 6.04
CA ASP A 294 -4.43 -7.67 5.27
C ASP A 294 -5.39 -6.94 6.21
N LEU A 295 -5.86 -7.60 7.29
CA LEU A 295 -6.74 -6.99 8.28
C LEU A 295 -6.09 -5.81 9.00
N LEU A 296 -4.82 -5.92 9.39
CA LEU A 296 -4.09 -4.83 10.03
C LEU A 296 -3.95 -3.63 9.10
N GLN A 297 -3.55 -3.87 7.85
CA GLN A 297 -3.41 -2.79 6.86
C GLN A 297 -4.74 -2.05 6.65
N ARG A 298 -5.86 -2.77 6.57
CA ARG A 298 -7.19 -2.13 6.46
C ARG A 298 -7.56 -1.36 7.72
N LEU A 299 -7.31 -1.93 8.89
CA LEU A 299 -7.59 -1.29 10.18
C LEU A 299 -6.79 0.00 10.37
N GLU A 300 -5.52 0.02 9.98
CA GLU A 300 -4.69 1.22 10.01
C GLU A 300 -5.23 2.32 9.09
N GLY A 301 -5.69 1.95 7.88
CA GLY A 301 -6.38 2.88 6.98
C GLY A 301 -7.63 3.51 7.62
N TYR A 302 -8.47 2.69 8.26
CA TYR A 302 -9.68 3.18 8.95
C TYR A 302 -9.36 4.07 10.14
N ARG A 303 -8.34 3.72 10.92
CA ARG A 303 -7.88 4.55 12.04
C ARG A 303 -7.38 5.91 11.55
N GLY A 304 -6.63 5.93 10.45
CA GLY A 304 -6.17 7.19 9.85
C GLY A 304 -7.32 8.13 9.49
N VAL A 305 -8.38 7.62 8.87
CA VAL A 305 -9.57 8.44 8.55
C VAL A 305 -10.35 8.84 9.80
N GLN A 306 -10.46 7.95 10.80
CA GLN A 306 -11.09 8.28 12.08
C GLN A 306 -10.35 9.40 12.82
N ASP A 307 -9.01 9.35 12.83
CA ASP A 307 -8.17 10.37 13.44
C ASP A 307 -8.29 11.69 12.70
N LEU A 308 -8.33 11.66 11.36
CA LEU A 308 -8.60 12.83 10.54
C LEU A 308 -9.95 13.48 10.88
N ALA A 309 -11.02 12.68 10.99
CA ALA A 309 -12.34 13.18 11.33
C ALA A 309 -12.41 13.81 12.73
N ARG A 310 -11.61 13.31 13.68
CA ARG A 310 -11.59 13.81 15.07
C ARG A 310 -10.70 15.03 15.27
N THR A 311 -9.53 15.05 14.64
CA THR A 311 -8.47 16.02 14.95
C THR A 311 -8.29 17.07 13.84
N GLY A 312 -8.86 16.83 12.67
CA GLY A 312 -8.55 17.59 11.47
C GLY A 312 -7.11 17.38 10.98
N GLN A 313 -6.39 16.38 11.50
CA GLN A 313 -5.01 16.07 11.12
C GLN A 313 -4.94 14.69 10.45
N HIS A 314 -4.34 14.62 9.27
CA HIS A 314 -4.08 13.35 8.59
C HIS A 314 -2.58 13.11 8.48
N ARG A 315 -2.07 12.02 9.08
CA ARG A 315 -0.64 11.66 9.07
C ARG A 315 0.31 12.84 9.39
N GLY A 316 -0.07 13.69 10.35
CA GLY A 316 0.74 14.84 10.79
C GLY A 316 0.56 16.13 9.98
N GLN A 317 -0.33 16.17 8.98
CA GLN A 317 -0.70 17.39 8.26
C GLN A 317 -2.03 17.94 8.79
N SER A 318 -2.03 19.17 9.29
CA SER A 318 -3.25 19.89 9.69
C SER A 318 -4.02 20.34 8.45
N LEU A 319 -5.30 20.02 8.38
CA LEU A 319 -6.23 20.53 7.35
C LEU A 319 -6.54 22.02 7.51
N ALA A 320 -6.13 22.65 8.62
CA ALA A 320 -6.41 24.04 8.92
C ALA A 320 -5.57 25.00 8.05
N GLY A 321 -6.07 25.25 6.85
CA GLY A 321 -5.69 26.37 5.98
C GLY A 321 -6.96 27.05 5.49
N GLY A 322 -7.70 27.71 6.39
CA GLY A 322 -8.93 28.42 6.04
C GLY A 322 -9.54 29.15 7.24
N ALA A 323 -9.16 30.41 7.38
CA ALA A 323 -9.83 31.49 8.12
C ALA A 323 -10.36 31.21 9.54
N ASP A 324 -9.70 31.86 10.49
CA ASP A 324 -10.27 32.47 11.68
C ASP A 324 -11.75 32.87 11.48
N VAL A 325 -12.68 32.09 12.04
CA VAL A 325 -14.00 32.63 12.41
C VAL A 325 -13.85 33.07 13.85
N GLY A 326 -13.37 34.30 14.00
CA GLY A 326 -13.41 35.04 15.25
C GLY A 326 -14.84 35.11 15.75
N GLY A 327 -15.11 34.39 16.82
CA GLY A 327 -16.35 34.45 17.59
C GLY A 327 -16.00 34.49 19.07
N SER A 328 -15.46 35.61 19.54
CA SER A 328 -15.41 35.91 20.97
C SER A 328 -16.85 35.86 21.53
N PRO A 329 -17.10 35.18 22.66
CA PRO A 329 -18.37 35.30 23.36
C PRO A 329 -18.34 36.65 24.10
N ALA A 330 -18.95 37.66 23.50
CA ALA A 330 -19.30 38.87 24.23
C ALA A 330 -20.39 38.50 25.25
N GLY A 331 -20.05 38.60 26.53
CA GLY A 331 -21.04 38.58 27.60
C GLY A 331 -22.01 39.74 27.45
N SER A 332 -23.30 39.46 27.67
CA SER A 332 -24.24 40.45 28.15
C SER A 332 -25.19 39.77 29.13
N GLY A 333 -25.14 40.24 30.38
CA GLY A 333 -26.18 40.00 31.36
C GLY A 333 -27.36 40.95 31.17
N ARG A 334 -28.37 40.75 32.03
CA ARG A 334 -29.72 41.34 32.12
C ARG A 334 -30.76 40.58 31.30
N GLY A 335 -31.90 40.18 31.83
CA GLY A 335 -32.50 40.31 33.16
C GLY A 335 -33.93 39.77 33.06
N GLY A 336 -34.40 39.15 34.13
CA GLY A 336 -35.67 38.44 34.22
C GLY A 336 -35.55 37.34 35.25
#